data_AF-A0A1F4XRQ0-F1
#
_entry.id   AF-A0A1F4XRQ0-F1
#
_cell.length_a   1.000
_cell.length_b   1.000
_cell.length_c   1.000
_cell.angle_alpha   90.00
_cell.angle_beta   90.00
_cell.angle_gamma   90.00
#
_symmetry.space_group_name_H-M   'P 1'
#
loop_
_entity.id
_entity.type
_entity.pdbx_description
1 polymer ?
#
loop_
_entity_poly.entity_id
_entity_poly.type
_entity_poly.pdbx_seq_one_letter_code
_entity_poly.pdbx_strand_id
1 'polypeptide(L)'
;MSVQQTLILVWALALVALTLVAAMQYQRNGPLAQTMNISRTTVQVGEHIVHAEVADTLALQTRGLSGRAGLAEGEGMLFIFDEAGVHGIWMKDMRFSIDIIWAADDGTILTIEERISPDTYPQSFQASSLAARYVLEVPAGFVEKSGIQEGMVLEFE
;
A
#
# COMPACT_ATOMS: atom_id res chain seq x y z
N MET A 1 -35.50 -41.86 -25.39
CA MET A 1 -35.48 -40.84 -24.31
C MET A 1 -36.84 -40.20 -24.25
N SER A 2 -37.47 -40.09 -23.08
CA SER A 2 -38.79 -39.45 -22.99
C SER A 2 -38.68 -37.92 -23.12
N VAL A 3 -39.76 -37.26 -23.55
CA VAL A 3 -39.83 -35.78 -23.61
C VAL A 3 -39.46 -35.15 -22.27
N GLN A 4 -39.92 -35.76 -21.17
CA GLN A 4 -39.59 -35.35 -19.81
C GLN A 4 -38.08 -35.44 -19.50
N GLN A 5 -37.41 -36.53 -19.90
CA GLN A 5 -35.95 -36.66 -19.74
C GLN A 5 -35.18 -35.60 -20.53
N THR A 6 -35.66 -35.27 -21.74
CA THR A 6 -35.04 -34.24 -22.60
C THR A 6 -35.20 -32.85 -21.97
N LEU A 7 -36.38 -32.53 -21.45
CA LEU A 7 -36.64 -31.27 -20.76
C LEU A 7 -35.79 -31.12 -19.49
N ILE A 8 -35.66 -32.19 -18.68
CA ILE A 8 -34.81 -32.18 -17.48
C ILE A 8 -33.36 -31.88 -17.83
N LEU A 9 -32.81 -32.50 -18.89
CA LEU A 9 -31.43 -32.26 -19.33
C LEU A 9 -31.22 -30.83 -19.82
N VAL A 10 -32.18 -30.27 -20.57
CA VAL A 10 -32.11 -28.87 -21.03
C VAL A 10 -32.09 -27.89 -19.86
N TRP A 11 -32.97 -28.07 -18.87
CA TRP A 11 -32.99 -27.22 -17.69
C TRP A 11 -31.74 -27.38 -16.82
N ALA A 12 -31.21 -28.59 -16.68
CA ALA A 12 -29.97 -28.83 -15.96
C ALA A 12 -28.77 -28.12 -16.62
N LEU A 13 -28.65 -28.21 -17.95
CA LEU A 13 -27.61 -27.51 -18.71
C LEU A 13 -27.75 -25.98 -18.62
N ALA A 14 -28.98 -25.46 -18.68
CA ALA A 14 -29.24 -24.04 -18.53
C ALA A 14 -28.83 -23.53 -17.13
N LEU A 15 -29.11 -24.30 -16.08
CA LEU A 15 -28.71 -23.97 -14.71
C LEU A 15 -27.18 -23.95 -14.57
N VAL A 16 -26.48 -24.93 -15.12
CA VAL A 16 -25.00 -24.99 -15.11
C VAL A 16 -24.38 -23.83 -15.88
N ALA A 17 -24.94 -23.48 -17.05
CA ALA A 17 -24.47 -22.32 -17.80
C ALA A 17 -24.69 -21.02 -17.01
N LEU A 18 -25.83 -20.88 -16.33
CA LEU A 18 -26.14 -19.71 -15.52
C LEU A 18 -25.18 -19.57 -14.32
N THR A 19 -24.85 -20.66 -13.63
CA THR A 19 -23.91 -20.61 -12.50
C THR A 19 -22.48 -20.32 -12.97
N LEU A 20 -22.05 -20.86 -14.12
CA LEU A 20 -20.76 -20.55 -14.71
C LEU A 20 -20.65 -19.08 -15.12
N VAL A 21 -21.68 -18.52 -15.76
CA VAL A 21 -21.73 -17.09 -16.12
C VAL A 21 -21.69 -16.21 -14.87
N ALA A 22 -22.47 -16.55 -13.83
CA ALA A 22 -22.47 -15.82 -12.57
C ALA A 22 -21.10 -15.89 -11.87
N ALA A 23 -20.44 -17.05 -11.86
CA ALA A 23 -19.10 -17.22 -11.30
C ALA A 23 -18.05 -16.40 -12.07
N MET A 24 -18.12 -16.38 -13.41
CA MET A 24 -17.23 -15.55 -14.25
C MET A 24 -17.47 -14.06 -14.02
N GLN A 25 -18.72 -13.62 -13.86
CA GLN A 25 -19.05 -12.23 -13.53
C GLN A 25 -18.57 -11.85 -12.12
N TYR A 26 -18.71 -12.74 -11.15
CA TYR A 26 -18.21 -12.52 -9.79
C TYR A 26 -16.67 -12.49 -9.73
N GLN A 27 -15.97 -13.31 -10.50
CA GLN A 27 -14.52 -13.24 -10.63
C GLN A 27 -14.06 -11.97 -11.33
N ARG A 28 -14.79 -11.51 -12.36
CA ARG A 28 -14.46 -10.30 -13.12
C ARG A 28 -14.77 -9.01 -12.36
N ASN A 29 -15.85 -8.98 -11.59
CA ASN A 29 -16.33 -7.82 -10.84
C ASN A 29 -16.12 -7.99 -9.32
N GLY A 30 -15.28 -8.94 -8.91
CA GLY A 30 -15.02 -9.24 -7.52
C GLY A 30 -14.46 -8.02 -6.78
N PRO A 31 -14.63 -7.95 -5.44
CA PRO A 31 -14.23 -6.79 -4.63
C PRO A 31 -12.74 -6.43 -4.70
N LEU A 32 -11.89 -7.31 -5.25
CA LEU A 32 -10.46 -7.07 -5.47
C LEU A 32 -10.17 -6.07 -6.59
N ALA A 33 -11.16 -5.74 -7.42
CA ALA A 33 -11.08 -4.68 -8.42
C ALA A 33 -11.76 -3.38 -7.96
N GLN A 34 -12.01 -3.21 -6.65
CA GLN A 34 -12.19 -1.85 -6.15
C GLN A 34 -10.91 -1.10 -6.47
N THR A 35 -11.00 -0.23 -7.47
CA THR A 35 -10.14 0.93 -7.61
C THR A 35 -10.36 1.71 -6.32
N MET A 36 -9.64 1.34 -5.25
CA MET A 36 -9.57 2.14 -4.05
C MET A 36 -9.14 3.50 -4.57
N ASN A 37 -10.02 4.49 -4.41
CA ASN A 37 -9.73 5.82 -4.88
C ASN A 37 -8.69 6.36 -3.89
N ILE A 38 -7.41 6.07 -4.15
CA ILE A 38 -6.31 6.43 -3.26
C ILE A 38 -6.09 7.92 -3.43
N SER A 39 -6.32 8.68 -2.35
CA SER A 39 -6.01 10.09 -2.30
C SER A 39 -4.52 10.32 -2.51
N ARG A 40 -4.15 11.47 -3.06
CA ARG A 40 -2.76 11.88 -3.23
C ARG A 40 -2.53 13.22 -2.55
N THR A 41 -1.33 13.42 -2.03
CA THR A 41 -0.86 14.68 -1.45
C THR A 41 0.58 14.94 -1.90
N THR A 42 1.03 16.17 -1.72
CA THR A 42 2.43 16.55 -1.88
C THR A 42 3.07 16.58 -0.50
N VAL A 43 4.19 15.86 -0.34
CA VAL A 43 5.02 15.93 0.86
C VAL A 43 6.32 16.63 0.48
N GLN A 44 6.60 17.76 1.12
CA GLN A 44 7.85 18.47 0.95
C GLN A 44 8.80 18.15 2.11
N VAL A 45 10.08 17.94 1.80
CA VAL A 45 11.15 17.75 2.78
C VAL A 45 12.41 18.49 2.33
N GLY A 46 12.71 19.59 3.01
CA GLY A 46 13.71 20.55 2.53
C GLY A 46 13.31 21.11 1.16
N GLU A 47 14.18 20.95 0.16
CA GLU A 47 13.93 21.40 -1.21
C GLU A 47 13.29 20.30 -2.11
N HIS A 48 13.05 19.10 -1.56
CA HIS A 48 12.57 17.96 -2.33
C HIS A 48 11.07 17.77 -2.16
N ILE A 49 10.41 17.37 -3.25
CA ILE A 49 8.97 17.13 -3.30
C ILE A 49 8.71 15.66 -3.62
N VAL A 50 7.80 15.05 -2.87
CA VAL A 50 7.30 13.69 -3.08
C VAL A 50 5.80 13.73 -3.31
N HIS A 51 5.35 13.22 -4.45
CA HIS A 51 3.93 13.00 -4.73
C HIS A 51 3.51 11.66 -4.13
N ALA A 52 2.86 11.72 -2.97
CA ALA A 52 2.55 10.54 -2.18
C ALA A 52 1.10 10.09 -2.36
N GLU A 53 0.92 8.79 -2.56
CA GLU A 53 -0.36 8.14 -2.32
C GLU A 53 -0.63 8.03 -0.81
N VAL A 54 -1.85 8.31 -0.36
CA VAL A 54 -2.20 8.34 1.06
C VAL A 54 -2.77 7.00 1.52
N ALA A 55 -2.19 6.45 2.58
CA ALA A 55 -2.65 5.26 3.29
C ALA A 55 -3.18 5.66 4.69
N ASP A 56 -4.43 6.09 4.74
CA ASP A 56 -5.15 6.58 5.92
C ASP A 56 -6.17 5.59 6.49
N THR A 57 -6.34 4.43 5.85
CA THR A 57 -7.19 3.34 6.36
C THR A 57 -6.36 2.10 6.65
N LEU A 58 -6.81 1.28 7.60
CA LEU A 58 -6.14 0.02 7.92
C LEU A 58 -5.92 -0.88 6.68
N ALA A 59 -6.86 -0.88 5.73
CA ALA A 59 -6.73 -1.65 4.50
C ALA A 59 -5.62 -1.12 3.58
N LEU A 60 -5.50 0.21 3.46
CA LEU A 60 -4.42 0.84 2.70
C LEU A 60 -3.07 0.67 3.40
N GLN A 61 -3.01 0.87 4.71
CA GLN A 61 -1.81 0.72 5.54
C GLN A 61 -1.31 -0.73 5.53
N THR A 62 -2.20 -1.71 5.69
CA THR A 62 -1.82 -3.14 5.64
C THR A 62 -1.29 -3.55 4.28
N ARG A 63 -1.85 -2.97 3.20
CA ARG A 63 -1.40 -3.25 1.83
C ARG A 63 -0.06 -2.56 1.52
N GLY A 64 0.06 -1.28 1.87
CA GLY A 64 1.22 -0.46 1.51
C GLY A 64 1.57 -0.55 0.02
N LEU A 65 2.85 -0.76 -0.25
CA LEU A 65 3.41 -0.98 -1.59
C LEU A 65 3.41 -2.46 -2.05
N SER A 66 2.81 -3.38 -1.28
CA SER A 66 2.80 -4.82 -1.58
C SER A 66 2.29 -5.13 -3.00
N GLY A 67 2.98 -6.05 -3.69
CA GLY A 67 2.61 -6.50 -5.03
C GLY A 67 2.88 -5.51 -6.16
N ARG A 68 3.32 -4.27 -5.87
CA ARG A 68 3.72 -3.30 -6.89
C ARG A 68 5.00 -3.73 -7.59
N ALA A 69 5.14 -3.37 -8.87
CA ALA A 69 6.34 -3.66 -9.65
C ALA A 69 7.51 -2.70 -9.34
N GLY A 70 7.21 -1.52 -8.80
CA GLY A 70 8.18 -0.46 -8.50
C GLY A 70 7.47 0.76 -7.91
N LEU A 71 8.26 1.79 -7.62
CA LEU A 71 7.84 3.12 -7.20
C LEU A 71 8.72 4.12 -7.98
N ALA A 72 8.11 5.05 -8.71
CA ALA A 72 8.87 5.96 -9.57
C ALA A 72 9.61 7.03 -8.75
N GLU A 73 10.63 7.65 -9.36
CA GLU A 73 11.31 8.79 -8.75
C GLU A 73 10.34 9.96 -8.54
N GLY A 74 10.38 10.58 -7.36
CA GLY A 74 9.44 11.62 -6.95
C GLY A 74 8.07 11.11 -6.50
N GLU A 75 7.81 9.80 -6.54
CA GLU A 75 6.62 9.20 -5.96
C GLU A 75 6.89 8.63 -4.56
N GLY A 76 5.83 8.53 -3.75
CA GLY A 76 5.91 7.92 -2.43
C GLY A 76 4.58 7.35 -1.97
N MET A 77 4.59 6.81 -0.76
CA MET A 77 3.37 6.49 -0.02
C MET A 77 3.44 7.10 1.38
N LEU A 78 2.43 7.88 1.74
CA LEU A 78 2.30 8.50 3.04
C LEU A 78 1.26 7.73 3.86
N PHE A 79 1.69 7.13 4.95
CA PHE A 79 0.83 6.51 5.94
C PHE A 79 0.47 7.56 6.97
N ILE A 80 -0.83 7.72 7.23
CA ILE A 80 -1.36 8.62 8.27
C ILE A 80 -2.07 7.74 9.28
N PHE A 81 -1.57 7.71 10.51
CA PHE A 81 -2.16 6.92 11.59
C PHE A 81 -3.11 7.78 12.42
N ASP A 82 -4.16 7.18 12.98
CA ASP A 82 -5.14 7.93 13.80
C ASP A 82 -4.58 8.44 15.12
N GLU A 83 -3.54 7.77 15.64
CA GLU A 83 -2.85 8.10 16.88
C GLU A 83 -1.34 8.00 16.68
N ALA A 84 -0.59 8.88 17.34
CA ALA A 84 0.86 8.77 17.40
C ALA A 84 1.26 7.51 18.17
N GLY A 85 2.18 6.73 17.62
CA GLY A 85 2.49 5.42 18.18
C GLY A 85 3.74 4.77 17.60
N VAL A 86 3.94 3.51 17.99
CA VAL A 86 4.93 2.62 17.36
C VAL A 86 4.26 1.95 16.16
N HIS A 87 4.57 2.46 14.98
CA HIS A 87 4.03 1.95 13.73
C HIS A 87 5.07 1.12 13.01
N GLY A 88 4.82 -0.18 12.95
CA GLY A 88 5.70 -1.14 12.30
C GLY A 88 5.45 -1.20 10.79
N ILE A 89 6.54 -1.19 10.02
CA ILE A 89 6.54 -1.41 8.58
C ILE A 89 7.27 -2.72 8.28
N TRP A 90 6.78 -3.46 7.29
CA TRP A 90 7.39 -4.71 6.84
C TRP A 90 7.56 -4.71 5.33
N MET A 91 8.27 -5.71 4.82
CA MET A 91 8.49 -5.89 3.38
C MET A 91 7.67 -7.05 2.79
N LYS A 92 6.55 -7.41 3.42
CA LYS A 92 5.69 -8.50 2.96
C LYS A 92 5.23 -8.26 1.51
N ASP A 93 5.44 -9.25 0.64
CA ASP A 93 5.04 -9.21 -0.78
C ASP A 93 5.64 -8.02 -1.58
N MET A 94 6.74 -7.42 -1.09
CA MET A 94 7.48 -6.37 -1.79
C MET A 94 8.36 -6.93 -2.91
N ARG A 95 8.62 -6.11 -3.94
CA ARG A 95 9.43 -6.49 -5.11
C ARG A 95 10.63 -5.58 -5.36
N PHE A 96 10.80 -4.55 -4.54
CA PHE A 96 11.85 -3.54 -4.64
C PHE A 96 12.16 -2.98 -3.25
N SER A 97 13.36 -2.42 -3.09
CA SER A 97 13.77 -1.77 -1.86
C SER A 97 13.21 -0.36 -1.74
N ILE A 98 13.02 0.09 -0.50
CA ILE A 98 12.54 1.44 -0.17
C ILE A 98 13.37 2.07 0.94
N ASP A 99 13.32 3.39 1.05
CA ASP A 99 13.66 4.06 2.31
C ASP A 99 12.35 4.35 3.06
N ILE A 100 12.41 4.32 4.40
CA ILE A 100 11.26 4.51 5.29
C ILE A 100 11.58 5.63 6.27
N ILE A 101 10.71 6.63 6.31
CA ILE A 101 10.89 7.84 7.11
C ILE A 101 9.71 7.95 8.08
N TRP A 102 9.96 7.78 9.39
CA TRP A 102 8.95 8.00 10.42
C TRP A 102 8.99 9.46 10.90
N ALA A 103 7.82 10.08 11.03
CA ALA A 103 7.71 11.47 11.49
C ALA A 103 6.65 11.66 12.58
N ALA A 104 6.90 12.63 13.47
CA ALA A 104 6.02 13.04 14.55
C ALA A 104 4.78 13.79 14.04
N ASP A 105 3.86 14.14 14.95
CA ASP A 105 2.60 14.84 14.63
C ASP A 105 2.80 16.21 13.96
N ASP A 106 3.92 16.87 14.27
CA ASP A 106 4.35 18.14 13.66
C ASP A 106 5.17 17.96 12.37
N GLY A 107 5.30 16.73 11.87
CA GLY A 107 6.08 16.40 10.68
C GLY A 107 7.58 16.20 10.93
N THR A 108 8.09 16.40 12.15
CA THR A 108 9.51 16.20 12.46
C THR A 108 9.93 14.75 12.23
N ILE A 109 10.96 14.52 11.42
CA ILE A 109 11.52 13.19 11.14
C ILE A 109 12.20 12.65 12.40
N LEU A 110 11.73 11.48 12.84
CA LEU A 110 12.15 10.82 14.07
C LEU A 110 13.18 9.72 13.84
N THR A 111 13.01 8.95 12.76
CA THR A 111 13.85 7.80 12.45
C THR A 111 13.80 7.58 10.95
N ILE A 112 14.94 7.22 10.37
CA ILE A 112 15.06 6.87 8.97
C ILE A 112 15.70 5.48 8.85
N GLU A 113 15.10 4.64 8.02
CA GLU A 113 15.68 3.36 7.61
C GLU A 113 15.87 3.37 6.10
N GLU A 114 17.11 3.23 5.64
CA GLU A 114 17.46 3.33 4.22
C GLU A 114 17.59 1.95 3.57
N ARG A 115 17.16 1.85 2.31
CA ARG A 115 17.38 0.71 1.41
C ARG A 115 16.93 -0.64 1.98
N ILE A 116 15.82 -0.65 2.70
CA ILE A 116 15.25 -1.87 3.25
C ILE A 116 14.84 -2.80 2.09
N SER A 117 15.34 -4.03 2.10
CA SER A 117 15.18 -5.02 1.03
C SER A 117 13.96 -5.91 1.24
N PRO A 118 13.26 -6.38 0.19
CA PRO A 118 12.25 -7.43 0.29
C PRO A 118 12.67 -8.66 1.11
N ASP A 119 13.96 -9.02 1.07
CA ASP A 119 14.51 -10.19 1.77
C ASP A 119 14.51 -10.07 3.30
N THR A 120 14.19 -8.90 3.87
CA THR A 120 14.13 -8.72 5.32
C THR A 120 12.84 -9.27 5.94
N TYR A 121 11.80 -9.56 5.15
CA TYR A 121 10.56 -10.17 5.68
C TYR A 121 10.86 -11.56 6.30
N PRO A 122 10.37 -11.90 7.51
CA PRO A 122 9.24 -11.29 8.24
C PRO A 122 9.60 -10.23 9.29
N GLN A 123 10.81 -9.67 9.26
CA GLN A 123 11.17 -8.56 10.15
C GLN A 123 10.25 -7.34 9.94
N SER A 124 9.89 -6.68 11.03
CA SER A 124 9.28 -5.34 11.01
C SER A 124 10.27 -4.29 11.52
N PHE A 125 10.23 -3.12 10.90
CA PHE A 125 10.99 -1.92 11.24
C PHE A 125 10.05 -0.89 11.87
N GLN A 126 10.53 -0.10 12.81
CA GLN A 126 9.72 0.87 13.52
C GLN A 126 10.60 2.02 14.00
N ALA A 127 10.00 3.18 14.22
CA ALA A 127 10.69 4.29 14.85
C ALA A 127 11.26 3.88 16.22
N SER A 128 12.42 4.47 16.56
CA SER A 128 13.06 4.27 17.86
C SER A 128 12.23 4.85 19.03
N SER A 129 11.41 5.87 18.74
CA SER A 129 10.53 6.53 19.70
C SER A 129 9.06 6.09 19.53
N LEU A 130 8.29 6.19 20.61
CA LEU A 130 6.91 5.68 20.66
C LEU A 130 5.86 6.59 19.98
N ALA A 131 6.24 7.59 19.18
CA ALA A 131 5.33 8.69 18.81
C ALA A 131 5.38 9.13 17.34
N ALA A 132 5.49 8.20 16.39
CA ALA A 132 5.31 8.53 14.98
C ALA A 132 3.82 8.72 14.67
N ARG A 133 3.45 9.80 13.98
CA ARG A 133 2.12 10.04 13.40
C ARG A 133 2.06 9.65 11.94
N TYR A 134 3.20 9.80 11.25
CA TYR A 134 3.32 9.59 9.82
C TYR A 134 4.46 8.62 9.50
N VAL A 135 4.31 7.91 8.40
CA VAL A 135 5.41 7.20 7.74
C VAL A 135 5.40 7.55 6.27
N LEU A 136 6.54 7.96 5.74
CA LEU A 136 6.74 8.18 4.31
C LEU A 136 7.65 7.09 3.74
N GLU A 137 7.13 6.30 2.81
CA GLU A 137 7.89 5.33 2.01
C GLU A 137 8.26 5.96 0.67
N VAL A 138 9.54 5.87 0.29
CA VAL A 138 10.12 6.45 -0.94
C VAL A 138 11.08 5.47 -1.61
N PRO A 139 11.43 5.66 -2.90
CA PRO A 139 12.38 4.80 -3.57
C PRO A 139 13.72 4.71 -2.82
N ALA A 140 14.31 3.51 -2.77
CA ALA A 140 15.57 3.30 -2.08
C ALA A 140 16.70 4.25 -2.54
N GLY A 141 17.41 4.83 -1.58
CA GLY A 141 18.48 5.80 -1.78
C GLY A 141 17.99 7.23 -2.06
N PHE A 142 16.70 7.51 -1.93
CA PHE A 142 16.18 8.88 -1.98
C PHE A 142 16.72 9.70 -0.81
N VAL A 143 16.78 9.13 0.39
CA VAL A 143 17.27 9.81 1.60
C VAL A 143 18.70 10.28 1.41
N GLU A 144 19.62 9.37 1.08
CA GLU A 144 21.02 9.69 0.82
C GLU A 144 21.19 10.74 -0.29
N LYS A 145 20.50 10.57 -1.43
CA LYS A 145 20.61 11.51 -2.56
C LYS A 145 20.12 12.91 -2.21
N SER A 146 19.07 12.99 -1.38
CA SER A 146 18.41 14.24 -1.04
C SER A 146 19.00 14.91 0.21
N GLY A 147 19.96 14.25 0.88
CA GLY A 147 20.56 14.74 2.11
C GLY A 147 19.57 14.86 3.27
N ILE A 148 18.54 14.01 3.29
CA ILE A 148 17.49 14.04 4.32
C ILE A 148 18.03 13.45 5.62
N GLN A 149 17.72 14.09 6.74
CA GLN A 149 18.23 13.72 8.06
C GLN A 149 17.11 13.78 9.10
N GLU A 150 17.29 13.02 10.18
CA GLU A 150 16.45 13.14 11.38
C GLU A 150 16.46 14.59 11.90
N GLY A 151 15.30 15.06 12.36
CA GLY A 151 15.09 16.45 12.80
C GLY A 151 14.66 17.41 11.69
N MET A 152 14.74 17.04 10.41
CA MET A 152 14.06 17.78 9.34
C MET A 152 12.53 17.61 9.44
N VAL A 153 11.77 18.43 8.71
CA VAL A 153 10.30 18.44 8.77
C VAL A 153 9.71 18.00 7.44
N LEU A 154 8.71 17.11 7.52
CA LEU A 154 7.79 16.81 6.43
C LEU A 154 6.65 17.85 6.46
N GLU A 155 6.49 18.57 5.36
CA GLU A 155 5.40 19.53 5.16
C GLU A 155 4.38 18.95 4.19
N PHE A 156 3.09 19.15 4.48
CA PHE A 156 1.98 18.55 3.74
C PHE A 156 1.11 19.64 3.11
N GLU A 157 0.76 19.47 1.82
CA GLU A 157 -0.21 20.32 1.10
C GLU A 157 -1.61 19.71 1.02
#